data_AF-B9TJU7-F1
#
_entry.id   AF-B9TJU7-F1
#
_cell.length_a   1.000
_cell.length_b   1.000
_cell.length_c   1.000
_cell.angle_alpha   90.00
_cell.angle_beta   90.00
_cell.angle_gamma   90.00
#
_symmetry.space_group_name_H-M   'P 1'
#
loop_
_entity.id
_entity.type
_entity.pdbx_description
1 polymer ?
#
loop_
_entity_poly.entity_id
_entity_poly.type
_entity_poly.pdbx_seq_one_letter_code
_entity_poly.pdbx_strand_id
1 'polypeptide(L)' 'MVALFADMKQNAPWDISKPLLWGYFFADADKAKLETAQQALKAKGYQVVGIYDSKPEGDNPALWWLHVEK' A
#
# COMPACT_ATOMS: atom_id res chain seq x y z
N MET A 1 -7.33 12.46 14.66
CA MET A 1 -7.60 12.28 13.22
C MET A 1 -7.82 13.61 12.48
N VAL A 2 -8.51 14.60 13.05
CA VAL A 2 -8.76 15.92 12.41
C VAL A 2 -7.47 16.72 12.13
N ALA A 3 -6.46 16.63 12.99
CA ALA A 3 -5.21 17.39 12.85
C ALA A 3 -4.38 16.98 11.61
N LEU A 4 -4.38 15.70 11.22
CA LEU A 4 -3.60 15.21 10.07
C LEU A 4 -4.10 15.84 8.75
N PHE A 5 -5.41 15.84 8.53
CA PHE A 5 -6.00 16.40 7.31
C PHE A 5 -5.96 17.94 7.28
N ALA A 6 -6.05 18.59 8.44
CA ALA A 6 -5.91 20.03 8.55
C ALA A 6 -4.48 20.48 8.18
N ASP A 7 -3.47 19.74 8.64
CA ASP A 7 -2.06 20.01 8.33
C ASP A 7 -1.75 19.73 6.85
N MET A 8 -2.25 18.62 6.29
CA MET A 8 -2.16 18.34 4.85
C MET A 8 -2.81 19.45 4.01
N LYS A 9 -3.93 20.03 4.45
CA LYS A 9 -4.58 21.12 3.72
C LYS A 9 -3.76 22.40 3.69
N GLN A 10 -2.97 22.67 4.73
CA GLN A 10 -2.12 23.86 4.80
C GLN A 10 -0.78 23.67 4.09
N ASN A 11 -0.22 22.46 4.13
CA ASN A 11 1.19 22.24 3.78
C ASN A 11 1.41 21.28 2.60
N ALA A 12 0.40 20.53 2.15
CA ALA A 12 0.60 19.60 1.05
C ALA A 12 0.72 20.34 -0.29
N PRO A 13 1.75 20.05 -1.10
CA PRO A 13 1.90 20.64 -2.43
C PRO A 13 0.94 20.06 -3.48
N TRP A 14 0.07 19.11 -3.11
CA TRP A 14 -0.90 18.46 -3.99
C TRP A 14 -2.35 18.74 -3.56
N ASP A 15 -3.24 18.75 -4.55
CA ASP A 15 -4.65 19.10 -4.39
C ASP A 15 -5.44 17.98 -3.69
N ILE A 16 -5.70 18.16 -2.40
CA ILE A 16 -6.47 17.22 -1.57
C ILE A 16 -7.99 17.31 -1.78
N SER A 17 -8.48 18.19 -2.65
CA SER A 17 -9.92 18.29 -2.99
C SER A 17 -10.36 17.29 -4.06
N LYS A 18 -9.38 16.68 -4.76
CA LYS A 18 -9.61 15.64 -5.77
C LYS A 18 -9.65 14.25 -5.12
N PRO A 19 -10.18 13.23 -5.83
CA PRO A 19 -10.08 11.84 -5.37
C PRO A 19 -8.62 11.50 -5.07
N LEU A 20 -8.36 11.14 -3.81
CA LEU A 20 -7.03 10.73 -3.37
C LEU A 20 -6.78 9.29 -3.81
N LEU A 21 -5.60 9.03 -4.36
CA LEU A 21 -5.13 7.68 -4.62
C LEU A 21 -4.70 7.03 -3.31
N TRP A 22 -5.30 5.90 -2.95
CA TRP A 22 -4.97 5.17 -1.73
C TRP A 22 -4.09 3.97 -2.05
N GLY A 23 -2.84 4.02 -1.59
CA GLY A 23 -1.93 2.89 -1.59
C GLY A 23 -2.14 2.03 -0.33
N TYR A 24 -2.42 0.74 -0.52
CA TYR A 24 -2.52 -0.27 0.53
C TYR A 24 -1.34 -1.23 0.42
N PHE A 25 -0.73 -1.57 1.55
CA PHE A 25 0.42 -2.45 1.64
C PHE A 25 0.08 -3.66 2.50
N PHE A 26 0.35 -4.86 1.98
CA PHE A 26 0.20 -6.12 2.70
C PHE A 26 1.55 -6.81 2.79
N ALA A 27 1.94 -7.27 3.98
CA ALA A 27 3.20 -7.97 4.19
C ALA A 27 2.96 -9.42 4.65
N ASP A 28 3.66 -10.38 4.03
CA ASP A 28 3.66 -11.79 4.44
C ASP A 28 5.03 -12.42 4.12
N ALA A 29 5.45 -13.43 4.89
CA ALA A 29 6.68 -14.17 4.61
C ALA A 29 6.55 -15.07 3.37
N ASP A 30 5.33 -15.46 3.01
CA ASP A 30 5.01 -16.30 1.87
C ASP A 30 4.50 -15.47 0.68
N LYS A 31 5.32 -15.38 -0.37
CA LYS A 31 4.98 -14.71 -1.61
C LYS A 31 3.72 -15.30 -2.28
N ALA A 32 3.50 -16.60 -2.21
CA ALA A 32 2.39 -17.26 -2.90
C ALA A 32 1.03 -16.81 -2.34
N LYS A 33 0.97 -16.51 -1.04
CA LYS A 33 -0.23 -15.93 -0.42
C LYS A 33 -0.53 -14.54 -0.94
N LEU A 34 0.50 -13.71 -1.12
CA LEU A 34 0.35 -12.39 -1.72
C LEU A 34 -0.03 -12.48 -3.20
N GLU A 35 0.51 -13.45 -3.93
CA GLU A 35 0.13 -13.73 -5.32
C GLU A 35 -1.33 -14.20 -5.44
N THR A 36 -1.86 -14.88 -4.44
CA THR A 36 -3.29 -15.23 -4.36
C THR A 36 -4.13 -14.00 -4.01
N ALA A 37 -3.68 -13.20 -3.03
CA ALA A 37 -4.35 -11.99 -2.58
C ALA A 37 -4.44 -10.95 -3.71
N GLN A 38 -3.40 -10.75 -4.52
CA GLN A 38 -3.45 -9.82 -5.65
C GLN A 38 -4.56 -10.16 -6.64
N GLN A 39 -4.85 -11.45 -6.89
CA GLN A 39 -5.89 -11.85 -7.84
C GLN A 39 -7.27 -11.50 -7.28
N ALA A 40 -7.49 -11.77 -5.99
CA ALA A 40 -8.72 -11.40 -5.30
C ALA A 40 -8.91 -9.87 -5.24
N LEU A 41 -7.84 -9.11 -4.99
CA LEU A 41 -7.87 -7.65 -4.96
C LEU A 41 -8.13 -7.06 -6.34
N LYS A 42 -7.50 -7.60 -7.39
CA LYS A 42 -7.76 -7.21 -8.78
C LYS A 42 -9.22 -7.44 -9.17
N ALA A 43 -9.80 -8.58 -8.80
CA ALA A 43 -11.21 -8.87 -9.01
C ALA A 43 -12.16 -7.91 -8.26
N LYS A 44 -11.71 -7.31 -7.16
CA LYS A 44 -12.44 -6.27 -6.41
C LYS A 44 -12.23 -4.85 -6.94
N GLY A 45 -11.48 -4.69 -8.03
CA GLY A 45 -11.21 -3.41 -8.68
C GLY A 45 -10.04 -2.63 -8.10
N TYR A 46 -9.17 -3.25 -7.31
CA TYR A 46 -7.89 -2.64 -6.90
C TYR A 46 -6.87 -2.78 -8.03
N GLN A 47 -6.05 -1.75 -8.24
CA GLN A 47 -4.91 -1.79 -9.14
C GLN A 47 -3.73 -2.44 -8.42
N VAL A 48 -3.20 -3.53 -8.96
CA VAL A 48 -2.02 -4.18 -8.38
C VAL A 48 -0.79 -3.50 -8.94
N VAL A 49 -0.01 -2.83 -8.07
CA VAL A 49 1.22 -2.14 -8.44
C VAL A 49 2.37 -3.13 -8.53
N GLY A 50 2.48 -4.04 -7.56
CA GLY A 50 3.50 -5.08 -7.56
C GLY A 50 3.69 -5.77 -6.21
N ILE A 51 4.51 -6.83 -6.22
CA ILE A 51 4.99 -7.51 -5.02
C ILE A 51 6.51 -7.32 -4.95
N TYR A 52 7.00 -6.78 -3.84
CA TYR A 52 8.40 -6.44 -3.61
C TYR A 52 8.96 -7.28 -2.47
N ASP A 53 10.24 -7.63 -2.50
CA ASP A 53 10.91 -8.14 -1.31
C ASP A 53 11.26 -6.96 -0.40
N SER A 54 10.84 -7.01 0.87
CA SER A 54 11.51 -6.19 1.87
C SER A 54 12.81 -6.89 2.21
N LYS A 55 13.92 -6.25 1.82
CA LYS A 55 15.24 -6.65 2.30
C LYS A 55 15.18 -6.74 3.83
N PRO A 56 15.76 -7.78 4.43
CA PRO A 56 15.78 -7.91 5.88
C PRO A 56 16.51 -6.69 6.47
N GLU A 57 15.86 -6.01 7.42
CA GLU A 57 16.42 -4.88 8.13
C GLU A 57 16.63 -5.29 9.60
N GLY A 58 17.90 -5.50 9.98
CA GLY A 58 18.26 -5.96 11.32
C GLY A 58 17.72 -7.35 11.63
N ASP A 59 17.01 -7.49 12.75
CA ASP A 59 16.39 -8.75 13.22
C ASP A 59 15.02 -9.03 12.58
N ASN A 60 14.51 -8.15 11.70
CA ASN A 60 13.23 -8.39 11.06
C ASN A 60 13.36 -9.42 9.93
N PRO A 61 12.48 -10.44 9.88
CA PRO A 61 12.49 -11.42 8.82
C PRO A 61 12.22 -10.74 7.47
N ALA A 62 12.83 -11.27 6.41
CA ALA A 62 12.54 -10.84 5.05
C ALA A 62 11.07 -11.15 4.74
N LEU A 63 10.24 -10.11 4.61
CA LEU A 63 8.85 -10.22 4.19
C LEU A 63 8.71 -9.85 2.72
N TRP A 64 7.64 -10.32 2.10
CA TRP A 64 7.16 -9.84 0.82
C TRP A 64 6.09 -8.81 1.04
N TRP A 65 6.06 -7.78 0.18
CA TRP A 65 5.16 -6.64 0.29
C TRP A 65 4.35 -6.51 -0.99
N LEU A 66 3.04 -6.69 -0.89
CA LEU A 66 2.09 -6.44 -1.96
C LEU A 66 1.58 -4.99 -1.85
N HIS A 67 1.81 -4.21 -2.90
CA HIS A 67 1.29 -2.86 -3.03
C HIS A 67 0.10 -2.84 -4.01
N VAL A 68 -1.03 -2.30 -3.57
CA VAL A 68 -2.22 -2.08 -4.40
C VAL A 68 -2.77 -0.67 -4.22
N GLU A 69 -3.38 -0.13 -5.26
CA GLU A 69 -3.91 1.22 -5.31
C GLU A 69 -5.41 1.24 -5.62
N LYS A 70 -6.13 2.23 -5.11
CA LYS A 70 -7.55 2.49 -5.42
C LYS A 70 -7.91 3.97 -5.33
#